data_AF-A0A2M7R2W9-F1
#
_entry.id   AF-A0A2M7R2W9-F1
#
_cell.length_a   1.000
_cell.length_b   1.000
_cell.length_c   1.000
_cell.angle_alpha   90.00
_cell.angle_beta   90.00
_cell.angle_gamma   90.00
#
_symmetry.space_group_name_H-M   'P 1'
#
loop_
_entity.id
_entity.type
_entity.pdbx_description
1 polymer ?
#
loop_
_entity_poly.entity_id
_entity_poly.type
_entity_poly.pdbx_seq_one_letter_code
_entity_poly.pdbx_strand_id
1 'polypeptide(L)'
;MTHYKPLIEQISAKISAKIKEYQTQPSANRSFVLYGPPLSGKTLIAKEVTKRLEGKYIDLLKDKLSVLNPKLGLYTPLNFKRDISSWAKETDSLLVIDEIEALLDTWIKDQQEDLLKLLSGLSGRMHSPVLISSRIVLPYEDFISKDRIFRVS
;
A
#
# COMPACT_ATOMS: atom_id res chain seq x y z
N MET A 1 -9.35 6.89 24.54
CA MET A 1 -8.52 6.95 23.30
C MET A 1 -7.01 7.01 23.57
N THR A 2 -6.52 6.93 24.82
CA THR A 2 -5.11 7.13 25.19
C THR A 2 -4.22 5.88 25.10
N HIS A 3 -4.78 4.67 25.05
CA HIS A 3 -4.01 3.42 25.06
C HIS A 3 -3.54 2.90 23.68
N TYR A 4 -4.09 3.42 22.57
CA TYR A 4 -3.71 2.98 21.22
C TYR A 4 -2.46 3.67 20.66
N LYS A 5 -2.11 4.85 21.20
CA LYS A 5 -1.02 5.67 20.69
C LYS A 5 0.35 4.97 20.75
N PRO A 6 0.73 4.29 21.85
CA PRO A 6 2.02 3.58 21.91
C PRO A 6 2.14 2.44 20.89
N LEU A 7 1.05 1.71 20.63
CA LEU A 7 1.04 0.60 19.67
C LEU A 7 1.19 1.11 18.22
N ILE A 8 0.44 2.15 17.85
CA ILE A 8 0.55 2.80 16.54
C ILE A 8 1.98 3.32 16.34
N GLU A 9 2.54 3.96 17.38
CA GLU A 9 3.90 4.50 17.35
C GLU A 9 4.96 3.40 17.15
N GLN A 10 4.83 2.30 17.89
CA GLN A 10 5.75 1.15 17.77
C GLN A 10 5.68 0.50 16.39
N ILE A 11 4.47 0.23 15.89
CA ILE A 11 4.28 -0.44 14.59
C ILE A 11 4.76 0.48 13.46
N SER A 12 4.37 1.76 13.47
CA SER A 12 4.82 2.72 12.46
C SER A 12 6.33 2.91 12.48
N ALA A 13 6.97 2.96 13.66
CA ALA A 13 8.43 2.99 13.78
C ALA A 13 9.10 1.78 13.12
N LYS A 14 8.58 0.57 13.39
CA LYS A 14 9.09 -0.68 12.81
C LYS A 14 8.99 -0.67 11.28
N ILE A 15 7.84 -0.28 10.74
CA ILE A 15 7.61 -0.21 9.29
C ILE A 15 8.55 0.83 8.66
N SER A 16 8.62 2.05 9.24
CA SER A 16 9.48 3.11 8.74
C SER A 16 10.95 2.73 8.75
N ALA A 17 11.44 2.05 9.79
CA ALA A 17 12.81 1.55 9.86
C ALA A 17 13.10 0.57 8.72
N LYS A 18 12.18 -0.36 8.45
CA LYS A 18 12.35 -1.35 7.40
C LYS A 18 12.32 -0.77 5.99
N ILE A 19 11.48 0.25 5.76
CA ILE A 19 11.45 0.98 4.49
C ILE A 19 12.77 1.76 4.28
N LYS A 20 13.34 2.36 5.34
CA LYS A 20 14.65 3.03 5.27
C LYS A 20 15.80 2.06 4.98
N GLU A 21 15.80 0.89 5.62
CA GLU A 21 16.76 -0.19 5.33
C GLU A 21 16.70 -0.60 3.84
N TYR A 22 15.49 -0.71 3.30
CA TYR A 22 15.30 -1.00 1.88
C TYR A 22 15.85 0.09 0.95
N GLN A 23 15.66 1.36 1.30
CA GLN A 23 16.16 2.47 0.49
C GLN A 23 17.68 2.49 0.38
N THR A 24 18.41 1.99 1.38
CA THR A 24 19.88 1.87 1.36
C THR A 24 20.35 0.58 0.69
N GLN A 25 19.50 -0.44 0.59
CA GLN A 25 19.77 -1.72 -0.08
C GLN A 25 18.62 -2.10 -1.02
N PRO A 26 18.53 -1.46 -2.21
CA PRO A 26 17.39 -1.64 -3.09
C PRO A 26 17.27 -3.08 -3.59
N SER A 27 16.05 -3.63 -3.59
CA SER A 27 15.76 -4.92 -4.21
C SER A 27 14.97 -4.78 -5.51
N ALA A 28 14.74 -5.89 -6.22
CA ALA A 28 13.89 -5.89 -7.41
C ALA A 28 12.43 -5.50 -7.12
N ASN A 29 11.86 -6.00 -6.01
CA ASN A 29 10.50 -5.71 -5.57
C ASN A 29 10.49 -4.50 -4.63
N ARG A 30 9.58 -3.53 -4.81
CA ARG A 30 9.49 -2.28 -4.03
C ARG A 30 8.27 -2.21 -3.11
N SER A 31 7.50 -3.29 -3.03
CA SER A 31 6.20 -3.32 -2.38
C SER A 31 6.32 -3.78 -0.93
N PHE A 32 5.56 -3.12 -0.07
CA PHE A 32 5.29 -3.43 1.32
C PHE A 32 3.79 -3.54 1.51
N VAL A 33 3.37 -4.39 2.44
CA VAL A 33 1.95 -4.60 2.76
C VAL A 33 1.72 -4.41 4.24
N LEU A 34 0.71 -3.63 4.59
CA LEU A 34 0.12 -3.51 5.91
C LEU A 34 -1.28 -4.11 5.87
N TYR A 35 -1.55 -5.19 6.60
CA TYR A 35 -2.86 -5.82 6.58
C TYR A 35 -3.39 -6.23 7.95
N GLY A 36 -4.71 -6.36 8.05
CA GLY A 36 -5.38 -6.74 9.30
C GLY A 36 -6.87 -6.37 9.33
N PRO A 37 -7.63 -6.85 10.34
CA PRO A 37 -9.08 -6.68 10.42
C PRO A 37 -9.55 -5.21 10.37
N PRO A 38 -10.82 -4.92 10.05
CA PRO A 38 -11.40 -3.59 10.22
C PRO A 38 -11.16 -3.03 11.64
N LEU A 39 -11.06 -1.70 11.76
CA LEU A 39 -10.85 -1.00 13.03
C LEU A 39 -9.55 -1.32 13.79
N SER A 40 -8.59 -2.04 13.19
CA SER A 40 -7.28 -2.32 13.81
C SER A 40 -6.29 -1.15 13.79
N GLY A 41 -6.69 0.03 13.30
CA GLY A 41 -5.83 1.22 13.26
C GLY A 41 -4.87 1.32 12.08
N LYS A 42 -5.03 0.46 11.04
CA LYS A 42 -4.20 0.50 9.81
C LYS A 42 -4.07 1.88 9.19
N THR A 43 -5.18 2.60 9.00
CA THR A 43 -5.16 3.96 8.44
C THR A 43 -4.35 4.94 9.29
N LEU A 44 -4.41 4.83 10.62
CA LEU A 44 -3.60 5.66 11.52
C LEU A 44 -2.11 5.30 11.38
N ILE A 45 -1.78 4.01 11.33
CA ILE A 45 -0.42 3.53 11.11
C ILE A 45 0.10 3.98 9.74
N ALA A 46 -0.69 3.82 8.67
CA ALA A 46 -0.34 4.21 7.31
C ALA A 46 -0.01 5.71 7.22
N LYS A 47 -0.88 6.58 7.77
CA LYS A 47 -0.64 8.02 7.84
C LYS A 47 0.59 8.39 8.66
N GLU A 48 0.80 7.73 9.81
CA GLU A 48 1.96 7.96 10.66
C GLU A 48 3.27 7.54 9.95
N VAL A 49 3.27 6.41 9.24
CA VAL A 49 4.40 5.97 8.42
C VAL A 49 4.66 6.94 7.28
N THR A 50 3.63 7.41 6.56
CA THR A 50 3.78 8.45 5.53
C THR A 50 4.44 9.69 6.13
N LYS A 51 3.93 10.19 7.26
CA LYS A 51 4.45 11.38 7.92
C LYS A 51 5.91 11.22 8.33
N ARG A 52 6.27 10.09 8.94
CA ARG A 52 7.64 9.77 9.39
C ARG A 52 8.67 9.70 8.27
N LEU A 53 8.21 9.37 7.07
CA LEU A 53 9.06 9.22 5.90
C LEU A 53 8.89 10.37 4.91
N GLU A 54 8.11 11.41 5.23
CA GLU A 54 7.83 12.50 4.29
C GLU A 54 7.32 11.98 2.93
N GLY A 55 6.51 10.92 2.99
CA GLY A 55 5.96 10.24 1.82
C GLY A 55 4.72 10.92 1.26
N LYS A 56 4.21 10.37 0.16
CA LYS A 56 2.89 10.67 -0.39
C LYS A 56 1.87 9.67 0.11
N TYR A 57 0.71 10.16 0.55
CA TYR A 57 -0.43 9.34 0.96
C TYR A 57 -1.56 9.50 -0.04
N ILE A 58 -2.14 8.37 -0.46
CA ILE A 58 -3.33 8.28 -1.30
C ILE A 58 -4.41 7.52 -0.53
N ASP A 59 -5.55 8.17 -0.28
CA ASP A 59 -6.79 7.52 0.09
C ASP A 59 -7.49 7.09 -1.20
N LEU A 60 -7.36 5.83 -1.60
CA LEU A 60 -7.78 5.42 -2.95
C LEU A 60 -9.26 5.70 -3.19
N LEU A 61 -10.09 5.44 -2.19
CA LEU A 61 -11.53 5.69 -2.23
C LEU A 61 -11.84 7.16 -2.50
N LYS A 62 -11.22 8.08 -1.74
CA LYS A 62 -11.50 9.52 -1.84
C LYS A 62 -10.80 10.18 -3.02
N ASP A 63 -9.54 9.87 -3.24
CA ASP A 63 -8.68 10.60 -4.17
C ASP A 63 -8.81 10.08 -5.62
N LYS A 64 -9.26 8.83 -5.80
CA LYS A 64 -9.37 8.23 -7.13
C LYS A 64 -10.76 7.67 -7.47
N LEU A 65 -11.35 6.85 -6.61
CA LEU A 65 -12.59 6.15 -7.00
C LEU A 65 -13.79 7.10 -7.06
N SER A 66 -13.84 8.11 -6.19
CA SER A 66 -14.90 9.13 -6.15
C SER A 66 -15.08 9.86 -7.49
N VAL A 67 -13.98 10.14 -8.21
CA VAL A 67 -13.99 10.85 -9.51
C VAL A 67 -14.24 9.93 -10.71
N LEU A 68 -14.19 8.62 -10.52
CA LEU A 68 -14.40 7.63 -11.58
C LEU A 68 -15.86 7.25 -11.78
N ASN A 69 -16.79 7.67 -10.91
CA ASN A 69 -18.22 7.38 -11.07
C ASN A 69 -18.79 8.11 -12.32
N PRO A 70 -19.47 7.42 -13.27
CA PRO A 70 -19.93 6.01 -13.28
C PRO A 70 -19.01 5.00 -13.97
N LYS A 71 -17.85 5.43 -14.47
CA LYS A 71 -16.86 4.59 -15.18
C LYS A 71 -16.02 3.68 -14.26
N LEU A 72 -16.38 3.52 -12.99
CA LEU A 72 -15.62 2.72 -12.02
C LEU A 72 -15.39 1.29 -12.49
N GLY A 73 -16.41 0.65 -13.09
CA GLY A 73 -16.30 -0.72 -13.62
C GLY A 73 -15.34 -0.88 -14.81
N LEU A 74 -14.86 0.21 -15.41
CA LEU A 74 -13.84 0.18 -16.48
C LEU A 74 -12.41 0.33 -15.94
N TYR A 75 -12.25 0.55 -14.63
CA TYR A 75 -10.96 0.77 -14.01
C TYR A 75 -10.29 -0.57 -13.70
N THR A 76 -9.32 -0.96 -14.54
CA THR A 76 -8.67 -2.28 -14.49
C THR A 76 -7.38 -2.27 -13.66
N PRO A 77 -6.78 -3.45 -13.34
CA PRO A 77 -5.44 -3.52 -12.75
C PRO A 77 -4.36 -2.76 -13.54
N LEU A 78 -4.47 -2.69 -14.87
CA LEU A 78 -3.55 -1.90 -15.69
C LEU A 78 -3.70 -0.40 -15.45
N ASN A 79 -4.94 0.09 -15.29
CA ASN A 79 -5.17 1.50 -14.92
C ASN A 79 -4.56 1.80 -13.55
N PHE A 80 -4.78 0.91 -12.58
CA PHE A 80 -4.21 1.04 -11.24
C PHE A 80 -2.67 1.05 -11.27
N LYS A 81 -2.03 0.15 -12.02
CA LYS A 81 -0.58 0.15 -12.20
C LYS A 81 -0.05 1.47 -12.75
N ARG A 82 -0.75 2.06 -13.72
CA ARG A 82 -0.38 3.35 -14.33
C ARG A 82 -0.51 4.50 -13.32
N ASP A 83 -1.57 4.52 -12.53
CA ASP A 83 -1.75 5.53 -11.49
C ASP A 83 -0.70 5.41 -10.39
N ILE A 84 -0.40 4.19 -9.91
CA ILE A 84 0.71 3.93 -8.98
C ILE A 84 2.01 4.49 -9.53
N SER A 85 2.31 4.20 -10.80
CA SER A 85 3.53 4.68 -11.46
C SER A 85 3.57 6.21 -11.60
N SER A 86 2.41 6.87 -11.70
CA SER A 86 2.32 8.33 -11.72
C SER A 86 2.54 8.91 -10.33
N TRP A 87 1.82 8.42 -9.33
CA TRP A 87 1.91 8.90 -7.96
C TRP A 87 3.29 8.67 -7.34
N ALA A 88 3.93 7.55 -7.68
CA ALA A 88 5.28 7.24 -7.23
C ALA A 88 6.36 8.16 -7.81
N LYS A 89 6.08 8.90 -8.89
CA LYS A 89 7.00 9.94 -9.41
C LYS A 89 6.92 11.25 -8.64
N GLU A 90 5.88 11.44 -7.85
CA GLU A 90 5.66 12.66 -7.07
C GLU A 90 6.31 12.59 -5.68
N THR A 91 6.98 11.48 -5.36
CA THR A 91 7.70 11.30 -4.10
C THR A 91 8.92 10.41 -4.32
N ASP A 92 10.06 10.82 -3.76
CA ASP A 92 11.27 10.01 -3.74
C ASP A 92 11.37 9.09 -2.51
N SER A 93 10.49 9.29 -1.51
CA SER A 93 10.60 8.61 -0.22
C SER A 93 9.67 7.42 -0.07
N LEU A 94 8.35 7.59 -0.21
CA LEU A 94 7.38 6.52 -0.01
C LEU A 94 6.04 6.91 -0.61
N LEU A 95 5.43 6.01 -1.38
CA LEU A 95 4.02 6.08 -1.73
C LEU A 95 3.22 5.16 -0.81
N VAL A 96 2.19 5.69 -0.15
CA VAL A 96 1.21 4.91 0.62
C VAL A 96 -0.12 4.92 -0.11
N ILE A 97 -0.74 3.76 -0.25
CA ILE A 97 -2.06 3.59 -0.84
C ILE A 97 -2.94 2.86 0.18
N ASP A 98 -3.98 3.55 0.66
CA ASP A 98 -4.92 3.03 1.65
C ASP A 98 -6.32 2.85 1.02
N GLU A 99 -7.22 2.15 1.73
CA GLU A 99 -8.63 1.94 1.34
C GLU A 99 -8.80 1.29 -0.04
N ILE A 100 -8.00 0.27 -0.34
CA ILE A 100 -8.04 -0.40 -1.65
C ILE A 100 -9.25 -1.32 -1.86
N GLU A 101 -9.99 -1.66 -0.82
CA GLU A 101 -11.01 -2.71 -0.90
C GLU A 101 -12.17 -2.34 -1.80
N ALA A 102 -12.58 -1.06 -1.80
CA ALA A 102 -13.65 -0.59 -2.67
C ALA A 102 -13.30 -0.75 -4.16
N LEU A 103 -12.01 -0.69 -4.51
CA LEU A 103 -11.55 -1.01 -5.86
C LEU A 103 -11.65 -2.51 -6.12
N LEU A 104 -11.17 -3.33 -5.18
CA LEU A 104 -11.16 -4.78 -5.34
C LEU A 104 -12.57 -5.37 -5.47
N ASP A 105 -13.56 -4.80 -4.78
CA ASP A 105 -14.97 -5.20 -4.89
C ASP A 105 -15.55 -4.95 -6.30
N THR A 106 -14.90 -4.11 -7.13
CA THR A 106 -15.30 -3.86 -8.53
C THR A 106 -14.63 -4.80 -9.52
N TRP A 107 -13.61 -5.54 -9.07
CA TRP A 107 -12.82 -6.43 -9.89
C TRP A 107 -13.33 -7.85 -9.82
N ILE A 108 -13.29 -8.55 -10.97
CA ILE A 108 -13.52 -9.99 -11.00
C ILE A 108 -12.34 -10.73 -10.34
N LYS A 109 -12.55 -11.99 -9.96
CA LYS A 109 -11.53 -12.80 -9.27
C LYS A 109 -10.16 -12.77 -9.95
N ASP A 110 -10.11 -12.96 -11.28
CA ASP A 110 -8.86 -12.95 -12.05
C ASP A 110 -8.13 -11.59 -11.94
N GLN A 111 -8.87 -10.48 -11.93
CA GLN A 111 -8.31 -9.14 -11.75
C GLN A 111 -7.81 -8.91 -10.31
N GLN A 112 -8.47 -9.49 -9.31
CA GLN A 112 -8.00 -9.44 -7.92
C GLN A 112 -6.70 -10.24 -7.75
N GLU A 113 -6.56 -11.40 -8.39
CA GLU A 113 -5.31 -12.18 -8.39
C GLU A 113 -4.16 -11.43 -9.08
N ASP A 114 -4.47 -10.64 -10.11
CA ASP A 114 -3.50 -9.78 -10.78
C ASP A 114 -2.95 -8.65 -9.90
N LEU A 115 -3.61 -8.30 -8.78
CA LEU A 115 -3.04 -7.36 -7.80
C LEU A 115 -1.68 -7.85 -7.29
N LEU A 116 -1.57 -9.13 -6.92
CA LEU A 116 -0.33 -9.66 -6.36
C LEU A 116 0.81 -9.66 -7.39
N LYS A 117 0.49 -9.98 -8.65
CA LYS A 117 1.42 -9.89 -9.79
C LYS A 117 1.82 -8.44 -10.05
N LEU A 118 0.90 -7.51 -9.91
CA LEU A 118 1.18 -6.08 -10.02
C LEU A 118 2.18 -5.67 -8.94
N LEU A 119 1.95 -6.03 -7.68
CA LEU A 119 2.82 -5.68 -6.55
C LEU A 119 4.21 -6.29 -6.64
N SER A 120 4.33 -7.55 -7.09
CA SER A 120 5.65 -8.15 -7.33
C SER A 120 6.34 -7.56 -8.56
N GLY A 121 5.56 -7.17 -9.57
CA GLY A 121 6.00 -6.55 -10.81
C GLY A 121 6.12 -5.02 -10.77
N LEU A 122 6.01 -4.37 -9.60
CA LEU A 122 6.42 -2.98 -9.39
C LEU A 122 7.95 -2.91 -9.37
N SER A 123 8.55 -3.24 -10.52
CA SER A 123 9.98 -3.24 -10.76
C SER A 123 10.27 -2.44 -12.04
N GLY A 124 11.29 -1.59 -11.97
CA GLY A 124 11.70 -0.71 -13.07
C GLY A 124 11.29 0.76 -12.87
N ARG A 125 12.30 1.65 -12.89
CA ARG A 125 12.23 3.14 -12.88
C ARG A 125 11.43 3.84 -11.78
N MET A 126 10.64 3.16 -10.97
CA MET A 126 10.04 3.74 -9.75
C MET A 126 11.13 3.92 -8.69
N HIS A 127 11.32 5.16 -8.24
CA HIS A 127 12.31 5.50 -7.23
C HIS A 127 11.79 5.18 -5.82
N SER A 128 10.52 5.45 -5.53
CA SER A 128 9.95 5.28 -4.20
C SER A 128 9.39 3.87 -3.94
N PRO A 129 9.58 3.31 -2.73
CA PRO A 129 8.84 2.15 -2.24
C PRO A 129 7.34 2.43 -2.18
N VAL A 130 6.53 1.37 -2.26
CA VAL A 130 5.06 1.45 -2.15
C VAL A 130 4.59 0.63 -0.95
N LEU A 131 3.83 1.25 -0.06
CA LEU A 131 3.12 0.57 1.02
C LEU A 131 1.63 0.53 0.71
N ILE A 132 1.07 -0.68 0.61
CA ILE A 132 -0.38 -0.87 0.49
C ILE A 132 -0.96 -1.27 1.84
N SER A 133 -2.02 -0.58 2.24
CA SER A 133 -2.84 -0.94 3.40
C SER A 133 -4.10 -1.67 2.94
N SER A 134 -4.42 -2.80 3.56
CA SER A 134 -5.60 -3.61 3.19
C SER A 134 -6.20 -4.38 4.38
N ARG A 135 -7.49 -4.68 4.31
CA ARG A 135 -8.21 -5.60 5.20
C ARG A 135 -8.18 -7.04 4.72
N ILE A 136 -7.76 -7.26 3.49
CA ILE A 136 -7.86 -8.58 2.84
C ILE A 136 -6.68 -9.44 3.27
N VAL A 137 -6.97 -10.70 3.57
CA VAL A 137 -5.94 -11.71 3.79
C VAL A 137 -5.67 -12.37 2.45
N LEU A 138 -4.52 -12.06 1.86
CA LEU A 138 -4.03 -12.68 0.62
C LEU A 138 -2.77 -13.50 0.92
N PRO A 139 -2.36 -14.43 0.05
CA PRO A 139 -1.10 -15.14 0.15
C PRO A 139 0.07 -14.23 -0.25
N TYR A 140 0.27 -13.13 0.48
CA TYR A 140 1.29 -12.12 0.19
C TYR A 140 2.70 -12.71 0.16
N GLU A 141 2.94 -13.75 0.97
CA GLU A 141 4.24 -14.43 1.10
C GLU A 141 4.69 -15.14 -0.19
N ASP A 142 3.76 -15.46 -1.09
CA ASP A 142 4.06 -16.07 -2.40
C ASP A 142 4.72 -15.06 -3.37
N PHE A 143 4.59 -13.76 -3.09
CA PHE A 143 4.96 -12.68 -4.02
C PHE A 143 5.86 -11.61 -3.40
N ILE A 144 5.86 -11.49 -2.07
CA ILE A 144 6.55 -10.46 -1.30
C ILE A 144 7.29 -11.14 -0.15
N SER A 145 8.54 -10.72 0.06
CA SER A 145 9.36 -11.22 1.17
C SER A 145 8.71 -10.93 2.53
N LYS A 146 8.77 -11.91 3.45
CA LYS A 146 8.10 -11.85 4.77
C LYS A 146 8.47 -10.61 5.59
N ASP A 147 9.67 -10.10 5.43
CA ASP A 147 10.18 -8.92 6.10
C ASP A 147 9.54 -7.61 5.61
N ARG A 148 8.65 -7.65 4.60
CA ARG A 148 7.90 -6.52 4.06
C ARG A 148 6.39 -6.64 4.21
N ILE A 149 5.96 -7.67 4.93
CA ILE A 149 4.57 -7.98 5.22
C ILE A 149 4.34 -7.67 6.69
N PHE A 150 3.48 -6.70 6.98
CA PHE A 150 3.15 -6.24 8.33
C PHE A 150 1.70 -6.55 8.65
N ARG A 151 1.47 -7.43 9.61
CA ARG A 151 0.14 -7.75 10.11
C ARG A 151 -0.17 -6.91 11.35
N VAL A 152 -1.37 -6.34 11.41
CA VAL A 152 -1.93 -5.70 12.60
C VAL A 152 -3.05 -6.59 13.14
N SER A 153 -2.92 -6.99 14.41
CA SER A 153 -3.89 -7.78 15.16
C SER A 153 -4.63 -6.93 16.18
#